data_AF-A0A7X8FVS7-F1
#
_entry.id   AF-A0A7X8FVS7-F1
#
_cell.length_a   1.000
_cell.length_b   1.000
_cell.length_c   1.000
_cell.angle_alpha   90.00
_cell.angle_beta   90.00
_cell.angle_gamma   90.00
#
_symmetry.space_group_name_H-M   'P 1'
#
loop_
_entity.id
_entity.type
_entity.pdbx_description
1 polymer ?
#
loop_
_entity_poly.entity_id
_entity_poly.type
_entity_poly.pdbx_seq_one_letter_code
_entity_poly.pdbx_strand_id
1 'polypeptide(L)'
;MSVSVEPGEYWHSKMRVLFFTVKNPPQVAVWVETPEGEFIDTIMITGRTAKQEWRSAPDEGRPESLPVWTNASAQHVGDLDAASSATPEERIDSGRCLSSLVHGARYRIRAEVNHSYDYNDYWEKKAEKGSDRYSGVNGQPSVVYEGELVYTAGEQVVLVPVGQGSVDGSNGTITGTLDGLTTALSIVDAVRVSVEAE
;
A
#
# COMPACT_ATOMS: atom_id res chain seq x y z
N MET A 1 -0.66 17.87 -2.53
CA MET A 1 -1.49 16.72 -2.96
C MET A 1 -2.18 16.15 -1.75
N SER A 2 -3.41 15.69 -1.92
CA SER A 2 -4.14 14.93 -0.91
C SER A 2 -4.47 13.54 -1.43
N VAL A 3 -4.61 12.62 -0.48
CA VAL A 3 -4.88 11.21 -0.67
C VAL A 3 -6.10 10.86 0.17
N SER A 4 -7.02 10.16 -0.47
CA SER A 4 -8.20 9.57 0.11
C SER A 4 -8.17 8.07 -0.11
N VAL A 5 -8.15 7.29 0.96
CA VAL A 5 -8.33 5.84 0.90
C VAL A 5 -9.64 5.46 1.56
N GLU A 6 -10.59 5.00 0.75
CA GLU A 6 -11.92 4.58 1.21
C GLU A 6 -11.92 3.09 1.55
N PRO A 7 -12.30 2.70 2.78
CA PRO A 7 -12.42 1.31 3.18
C PRO A 7 -13.38 0.51 2.32
N GLY A 8 -12.94 -0.67 1.91
CA GLY A 8 -13.79 -1.70 1.34
C GLY A 8 -14.33 -2.65 2.40
N GLU A 9 -15.03 -3.69 1.94
CA GLU A 9 -15.63 -4.74 2.79
C GLU A 9 -14.60 -5.40 3.73
N TYR A 10 -13.35 -5.56 3.27
CA TYR A 10 -12.30 -6.28 3.99
C TYR A 10 -11.26 -5.37 4.65
N TRP A 11 -11.56 -4.09 4.85
CA TRP A 11 -10.66 -3.14 5.52
C TRP A 11 -10.32 -3.53 6.97
N HIS A 12 -11.22 -4.22 7.68
CA HIS A 12 -10.94 -4.73 9.03
C HIS A 12 -10.98 -6.25 9.03
N SER A 13 -9.81 -6.91 8.94
CA SER A 13 -9.77 -8.32 9.33
C SER A 13 -9.92 -8.43 10.84
N LYS A 14 -10.93 -9.20 11.28
CA LYS A 14 -11.16 -9.51 12.69
C LYS A 14 -10.26 -10.67 13.08
N MET A 15 -9.16 -10.39 13.76
CA MET A 15 -8.36 -11.45 14.39
C MET A 15 -8.92 -11.75 15.78
N ARG A 16 -9.29 -13.00 16.03
CA ARG A 16 -9.69 -13.44 17.37
C ARG A 16 -8.47 -13.96 18.13
N VAL A 17 -8.10 -13.27 19.20
CA VAL A 17 -7.01 -13.66 20.12
C VAL A 17 -7.64 -14.02 21.46
N LEU A 18 -7.63 -15.32 21.80
CA LEU A 18 -8.38 -15.89 22.94
C LEU A 18 -9.85 -15.40 22.99
N PHE A 19 -10.15 -14.50 23.94
CA PHE A 19 -11.48 -13.94 24.24
C PHE A 19 -11.69 -12.54 23.64
N PHE A 20 -10.68 -11.94 23.01
CA PHE A 20 -10.73 -10.59 22.45
C PHE A 20 -10.70 -10.61 20.92
N THR A 21 -11.46 -9.73 20.29
CA THR A 21 -11.34 -9.45 18.85
C THR A 21 -10.47 -8.23 18.67
N VAL A 22 -9.32 -8.42 18.04
CA VAL A 22 -8.39 -7.33 17.71
C VAL A 22 -8.62 -6.96 16.25
N LYS A 23 -8.90 -5.68 15.97
CA LYS A 23 -8.94 -5.16 14.62
C LYS A 23 -7.50 -5.02 14.11
N ASN A 24 -7.21 -5.60 12.95
CA ASN A 24 -5.95 -5.37 12.24
C ASN A 24 -6.29 -4.54 11.01
N PRO A 25 -5.87 -3.27 10.90
CA PRO A 25 -6.09 -2.49 9.70
C PRO A 25 -5.02 -2.81 8.63
N PRO A 26 -5.31 -2.54 7.34
CA PRO A 26 -4.35 -2.73 6.28
C PRO A 26 -3.17 -1.76 6.42
N GLN A 27 -2.08 -2.12 5.74
CA GLN A 27 -0.97 -1.21 5.47
C GLN A 27 -1.17 -0.62 4.08
N VAL A 28 -0.92 0.68 3.96
CA VAL A 28 -1.07 1.42 2.70
C VAL A 28 0.12 2.35 2.52
N ALA A 29 0.66 2.40 1.31
CA ALA A 29 1.54 3.47 0.86
C ALA A 29 1.01 4.07 -0.45
N VAL A 30 1.18 5.37 -0.62
CA VAL A 30 0.85 6.12 -1.83
C VAL A 30 2.02 7.03 -2.14
N TRP A 31 2.55 6.93 -3.36
CA TRP A 31 3.74 7.66 -3.78
C TRP A 31 3.60 8.15 -5.22
N VAL A 32 4.52 9.03 -5.59
CA VAL A 32 4.60 9.63 -6.92
C VAL A 32 5.89 9.19 -7.62
N GLU A 33 5.75 8.89 -8.90
CA GLU A 33 6.83 8.52 -9.81
C GLU A 33 6.83 9.44 -11.04
N THR A 34 7.97 9.54 -11.72
CA THR A 34 8.01 10.03 -13.10
C THR A 34 7.22 9.08 -14.03
N PRO A 35 6.80 9.52 -15.23
CA PRO A 35 6.21 8.62 -16.22
C PRO A 35 7.09 7.41 -16.55
N GLU A 36 8.41 7.57 -16.46
CA GLU A 36 9.43 6.54 -16.67
C GLU A 36 9.54 5.55 -15.49
N GLY A 37 8.86 5.80 -14.36
CA GLY A 37 8.85 4.94 -13.18
C GLY A 37 9.95 5.24 -12.16
N GLU A 38 10.58 6.42 -12.22
CA GLU A 38 11.54 6.85 -11.20
C GLU A 38 10.79 7.38 -9.97
N PHE A 39 11.12 6.85 -8.79
CA PHE A 39 10.52 7.30 -7.53
C PHE A 39 10.84 8.76 -7.23
N ILE A 40 9.82 9.57 -6.93
CA ILE A 40 9.98 10.98 -6.57
C ILE A 40 9.83 11.20 -5.07
N ASP A 41 8.69 10.85 -4.48
CA ASP A 41 8.43 11.03 -3.04
C ASP A 41 7.21 10.19 -2.58
N THR A 42 7.13 9.93 -1.28
CA THR A 42 5.95 9.34 -0.63
C THR A 42 4.93 10.43 -0.30
N ILE A 43 3.69 10.25 -0.73
CA ILE A 43 2.57 11.15 -0.41
C ILE A 43 1.95 10.76 0.93
N MET A 44 1.73 9.46 1.14
CA MET A 44 1.12 8.91 2.35
C MET A 44 1.64 7.51 2.62
N ILE A 45 1.88 7.18 3.88
CA ILE A 45 2.14 5.82 4.33
C ILE A 45 1.51 5.57 5.70
N THR A 46 0.93 4.40 5.94
CA THR A 46 0.36 4.05 7.24
C THR A 46 1.44 3.87 8.31
N GLY A 47 1.20 4.43 9.49
CA GLY A 47 2.22 4.62 10.53
C GLY A 47 2.93 3.37 11.08
N ARG A 48 2.37 2.16 10.98
CA ARG A 48 3.12 0.95 11.41
C ARG A 48 4.29 0.65 10.47
N THR A 49 4.10 0.85 9.17
CA THR A 49 5.19 0.77 8.19
C THR A 49 6.15 1.95 8.31
N ALA A 50 5.63 3.17 8.44
CA ALA A 50 6.46 4.39 8.49
C ALA A 50 7.43 4.41 9.68
N LYS A 51 6.97 3.95 10.86
CA LYS A 51 7.77 3.99 12.09
C LYS A 51 8.67 2.77 12.29
N GLN A 52 8.58 1.76 11.42
CA GLN A 52 9.18 0.44 11.63
C GLN A 52 8.85 -0.16 13.03
N GLU A 53 7.79 0.32 13.69
CA GLU A 53 7.43 -0.03 15.07
C GLU A 53 6.64 -1.34 15.09
N TRP A 54 7.35 -2.44 14.93
CA TRP A 54 6.80 -3.77 15.08
C TRP A 54 7.30 -4.36 16.41
N ARG A 55 6.46 -4.32 17.45
CA ARG A 55 6.78 -4.83 18.82
C ARG A 55 7.22 -6.31 18.87
N SER A 56 7.21 -7.04 17.75
CA SER A 56 7.60 -8.46 17.67
C SER A 56 8.06 -8.89 16.26
N ALA A 57 8.53 -7.99 15.39
CA ALA A 57 9.12 -8.40 14.10
C ALA A 57 10.61 -8.72 14.25
N PRO A 58 11.21 -9.51 13.33
CA PRO A 58 12.65 -9.63 13.19
C PRO A 58 13.32 -8.25 13.04
N ASP A 59 14.61 -8.14 13.36
CA ASP A 59 15.38 -6.89 13.23
C ASP A 59 15.36 -6.31 11.79
N GLU A 60 15.05 -7.15 10.80
CA GLU A 60 14.89 -6.82 9.37
C GLU A 60 13.53 -6.17 9.02
N GLY A 61 12.60 -6.07 9.98
CA GLY A 61 11.26 -5.55 9.76
C GLY A 61 10.31 -6.54 9.09
N ARG A 62 9.34 -6.03 8.32
CA ARG A 62 8.37 -6.82 7.54
C ARG A 62 8.40 -6.38 6.08
N PRO A 63 9.42 -6.78 5.30
CA PRO A 63 9.55 -6.41 3.89
C PRO A 63 8.36 -6.90 3.06
N GLU A 64 7.65 -7.95 3.50
CA GLU A 64 6.43 -8.46 2.88
C GLU A 64 5.23 -7.51 3.03
N SER A 65 5.32 -6.49 3.89
CA SER A 65 4.18 -5.62 4.17
C SER A 65 3.83 -4.71 3.01
N LEU A 66 4.81 -4.05 2.39
CA LEU A 66 4.64 -3.16 1.24
C LEU A 66 5.90 -3.27 0.35
N PRO A 67 6.14 -4.42 -0.28
CA PRO A 67 7.41 -4.73 -0.95
C PRO A 67 7.72 -3.85 -2.15
N VAL A 68 6.70 -3.42 -2.90
CA VAL A 68 6.91 -2.58 -4.09
C VAL A 68 7.34 -1.19 -3.66
N TRP A 69 6.60 -0.57 -2.74
CA TRP A 69 6.96 0.73 -2.20
C TRP A 69 8.33 0.70 -1.50
N THR A 70 8.58 -0.32 -0.67
CA THR A 70 9.85 -0.45 0.09
C THR A 70 11.06 -0.46 -0.84
N ASN A 71 10.96 -1.16 -1.97
CA ASN A 71 12.04 -1.20 -2.96
C ASN A 71 12.13 0.11 -3.75
N ALA A 72 11.00 0.70 -4.14
CA ALA A 72 10.96 1.96 -4.88
C ALA A 72 11.56 3.13 -4.07
N SER A 73 11.27 3.18 -2.75
CA SER A 73 11.76 4.24 -1.87
C SER A 73 13.15 4.00 -1.30
N ALA A 74 13.79 2.86 -1.56
CA ALA A 74 14.99 2.40 -0.85
C ALA A 74 16.18 3.37 -0.89
N GLN A 75 16.32 4.12 -2.00
CA GLN A 75 17.40 5.10 -2.19
C GLN A 75 16.97 6.54 -1.92
N HIS A 76 15.68 6.74 -1.58
CA HIS A 76 15.13 8.07 -1.38
C HIS A 76 15.31 8.51 0.08
N VAL A 77 15.98 9.66 0.28
CA VAL A 77 16.12 10.30 1.58
C VAL A 77 14.99 11.32 1.74
N GLY A 78 13.80 10.83 2.08
CA GLY A 78 12.59 11.63 2.29
C GLY A 78 12.15 11.66 3.76
N ASP A 79 11.29 12.61 4.09
CA ASP A 79 10.69 12.72 5.43
C ASP A 79 9.48 11.79 5.55
N LEU A 80 9.75 10.54 5.97
CA LEU A 80 8.70 9.52 6.18
C LEU A 80 7.79 9.85 7.36
N ASP A 81 8.26 10.61 8.34
CA ASP A 81 7.44 11.05 9.46
C ASP A 81 6.36 12.04 8.99
N ALA A 82 6.71 12.94 8.05
CA ALA A 82 5.75 13.83 7.41
C ALA A 82 4.75 13.11 6.49
N ALA A 83 5.11 11.95 5.93
CA ALA A 83 4.23 11.12 5.11
C ALA A 83 3.39 10.13 5.94
N SER A 84 3.71 9.93 7.22
CA SER A 84 3.04 8.98 8.10
C SER A 84 1.63 9.44 8.44
N SER A 85 0.63 8.70 7.98
CA SER A 85 -0.76 8.86 8.41
C SER A 85 -1.15 7.79 9.42
N ALA A 86 -2.00 8.18 10.37
CA ALA A 86 -2.71 7.19 11.17
C ALA A 86 -3.59 6.34 10.25
N THR A 87 -3.82 5.08 10.60
CA THR A 87 -4.84 4.26 9.94
C THR A 87 -6.13 4.35 10.75
N PRO A 88 -7.02 5.33 10.51
CA PRO A 88 -8.27 5.47 11.21
C PRO A 88 -9.25 4.35 10.85
N GLU A 89 -10.32 4.24 11.65
CA GLU A 89 -11.30 3.16 11.49
C GLU A 89 -12.18 3.30 10.24
N GLU A 90 -12.30 4.51 9.68
CA GLU A 90 -13.32 4.85 8.66
C GLU A 90 -12.79 5.35 7.31
N ARG A 91 -11.64 6.03 7.24
CA ARG A 91 -11.06 6.56 5.99
C ARG A 91 -9.69 7.18 6.21
N ILE A 92 -8.72 6.95 5.34
CA ILE A 92 -7.45 7.70 5.41
C ILE A 92 -7.57 8.98 4.59
N ASP A 93 -7.47 10.12 5.27
CA ASP A 93 -7.20 11.44 4.70
C ASP A 93 -5.77 11.85 5.04
N SER A 94 -4.97 12.12 4.04
CA SER A 94 -3.62 12.64 4.23
C SER A 94 -3.26 13.58 3.09
N GLY A 95 -2.38 14.53 3.35
CA GLY A 95 -1.92 15.43 2.31
C GLY A 95 -0.56 16.01 2.65
N ARG A 96 0.25 16.18 1.61
CA ARG A 96 1.57 16.78 1.70
C ARG A 96 1.82 17.69 0.52
N CYS A 97 2.52 18.79 0.76
CA CYS A 97 3.04 19.63 -0.30
C CYS A 97 4.34 19.01 -0.83
N LEU A 98 4.36 18.66 -2.12
CA LEU A 98 5.54 18.11 -2.78
C LEU A 98 6.15 19.21 -3.64
N SER A 99 7.13 19.92 -3.10
CA SER A 99 7.76 21.08 -3.75
C SER A 99 8.59 20.73 -4.99
N SER A 100 8.91 19.45 -5.19
CA SER A 100 9.63 18.94 -6.36
C SER A 100 8.73 18.78 -7.60
N LEU A 101 7.41 18.85 -7.47
CA LEU A 101 6.49 18.66 -8.59
C LEU A 101 6.32 19.95 -9.40
N VAL A 102 6.34 19.80 -10.73
CA VAL A 102 6.26 20.89 -11.71
C VAL A 102 4.83 21.04 -12.18
N HIS A 103 4.30 22.26 -12.09
CA HIS A 103 2.95 22.57 -12.57
C HIS A 103 2.77 22.20 -14.05
N GLY A 104 1.68 21.51 -14.37
CA GLY A 104 1.36 21.05 -15.72
C GLY A 104 2.13 19.81 -16.20
N ALA A 105 3.09 19.30 -15.42
CA ALA A 105 3.78 18.05 -15.73
C ALA A 105 2.91 16.83 -15.40
N ARG A 106 3.18 15.71 -16.07
CA ARG A 106 2.52 14.42 -15.83
C ARG A 106 3.34 13.58 -14.86
N TYR A 107 2.63 12.89 -13.98
CA TYR A 107 3.20 11.97 -13.01
C TYR A 107 2.42 10.67 -12.99
N ARG A 108 3.11 9.59 -12.63
CA ARG A 108 2.46 8.33 -12.29
C ARG A 108 2.26 8.30 -10.78
N ILE A 109 1.03 8.06 -10.36
CA ILE A 109 0.65 7.89 -8.97
C ILE A 109 0.47 6.40 -8.71
N ARG A 110 1.08 5.92 -7.64
CA ARG A 110 1.02 4.52 -7.23
C ARG A 110 0.44 4.43 -5.82
N ALA A 111 -0.30 3.36 -5.57
CA ALA A 111 -0.61 2.93 -4.21
C ALA A 111 -0.36 1.44 -4.06
N GLU A 112 0.07 1.02 -2.88
CA GLU A 112 0.20 -0.38 -2.50
C GLU A 112 -0.60 -0.61 -1.23
N VAL A 113 -1.49 -1.60 -1.26
CA VAL A 113 -2.33 -2.00 -0.13
C VAL A 113 -2.02 -3.43 0.22
N ASN A 114 -1.79 -3.70 1.50
CA ASN A 114 -1.63 -5.06 1.99
C ASN A 114 -2.38 -5.27 3.30
N HIS A 115 -2.93 -6.47 3.47
CA HIS A 115 -3.55 -6.89 4.70
C HIS A 115 -3.00 -8.27 5.11
N SER A 116 -2.23 -8.29 6.21
CA SER A 116 -1.73 -9.57 6.74
C SER A 116 -2.86 -10.50 7.20
N TYR A 117 -2.60 -11.80 7.12
CA TYR A 117 -3.52 -12.90 7.41
C TYR A 117 -4.74 -13.01 6.48
N ASP A 118 -4.64 -12.50 5.25
CA ASP A 118 -5.71 -12.49 4.25
C ASP A 118 -5.66 -13.73 3.33
N TYR A 119 -5.91 -14.92 3.89
CA TYR A 119 -5.84 -16.19 3.15
C TYR A 119 -7.09 -16.46 2.31
N ASN A 120 -6.94 -17.24 1.23
CA ASN A 120 -8.04 -17.77 0.43
C ASN A 120 -7.72 -19.20 -0.06
N ASP A 121 -8.52 -19.73 -0.98
CA ASP A 121 -8.36 -21.10 -1.51
C ASP A 121 -7.06 -21.29 -2.32
N TYR A 122 -6.48 -20.20 -2.84
CA TYR A 122 -5.21 -20.23 -3.57
C TYR A 122 -4.01 -20.00 -2.64
N TRP A 123 -4.10 -18.98 -1.78
CA TRP A 123 -3.12 -18.58 -0.77
C TRP A 123 -3.46 -19.21 0.58
N GLU A 124 -3.19 -20.50 0.70
CA GLU A 124 -3.65 -21.30 1.83
C GLU A 124 -2.87 -21.03 3.13
N LYS A 125 -3.60 -20.88 4.24
CA LYS A 125 -3.00 -20.70 5.58
C LYS A 125 -2.05 -21.83 6.02
N LYS A 126 -2.28 -23.05 5.51
CA LYS A 126 -1.52 -24.26 5.89
C LYS A 126 -0.70 -24.80 4.73
N ALA A 127 -0.38 -23.98 3.73
CA ALA A 127 0.54 -24.36 2.67
C ALA A 127 1.90 -24.80 3.25
N GLU A 128 2.50 -25.82 2.66
CA GLU A 128 3.81 -26.32 3.07
C GLU A 128 4.90 -25.31 2.70
N LYS A 129 5.83 -25.05 3.64
CA LYS A 129 6.95 -24.13 3.40
C LYS A 129 7.78 -24.60 2.21
N GLY A 130 7.94 -23.72 1.22
CA GLY A 130 8.66 -24.00 -0.02
C GLY A 130 7.78 -24.47 -1.19
N SER A 131 6.47 -24.62 -0.98
CA SER A 131 5.51 -24.77 -2.09
C SER A 131 5.15 -23.42 -2.71
N ASP A 132 4.69 -23.42 -3.97
CA ASP A 132 4.27 -22.21 -4.69
C ASP A 132 3.06 -21.50 -4.03
N ARG A 133 2.35 -22.18 -3.13
CA ARG A 133 1.20 -21.65 -2.39
C ARG A 133 1.56 -21.08 -1.02
N TYR A 134 2.83 -21.19 -0.61
CA TYR A 134 3.26 -20.74 0.70
C TYR A 134 3.36 -19.21 0.77
N SER A 135 2.47 -18.59 1.54
CA SER A 135 2.43 -17.13 1.73
C SER A 135 2.78 -16.66 3.16
N GLY A 136 3.32 -17.54 3.98
CA GLY A 136 3.68 -17.24 5.37
C GLY A 136 2.49 -16.68 6.16
N VAL A 137 2.70 -15.55 6.85
CA VAL A 137 1.63 -14.87 7.61
C VAL A 137 0.83 -13.87 6.77
N ASN A 138 1.22 -13.63 5.51
CA ASN A 138 0.63 -12.61 4.66
C ASN A 138 -0.76 -13.04 4.18
N GLY A 139 -0.85 -14.23 3.57
CA GLY A 139 -2.04 -14.66 2.84
C GLY A 139 -1.92 -14.25 1.37
N GLN A 140 -2.88 -13.49 0.87
CA GLN A 140 -2.79 -12.86 -0.45
C GLN A 140 -1.63 -11.84 -0.50
N PRO A 141 -0.99 -11.63 -1.66
CA PRO A 141 -0.01 -10.57 -1.83
C PRO A 141 -0.63 -9.18 -1.77
N SER A 142 0.22 -8.17 -1.63
CA SER A 142 -0.19 -6.77 -1.73
C SER A 142 -0.75 -6.46 -3.13
N VAL A 143 -1.73 -5.55 -3.19
CA VAL A 143 -2.31 -5.07 -4.43
C VAL A 143 -1.71 -3.71 -4.75
N VAL A 144 -1.24 -3.55 -5.99
CA VAL A 144 -0.70 -2.29 -6.51
C VAL A 144 -1.74 -1.62 -7.39
N TYR A 145 -2.02 -0.36 -7.10
CA TYR A 145 -2.90 0.52 -7.86
C TYR A 145 -2.09 1.59 -8.57
N GLU A 146 -2.57 2.04 -9.73
CA GLU A 146 -1.91 3.06 -10.55
C GLU A 146 -2.92 4.06 -11.13
N GLY A 147 -2.48 5.30 -11.33
CA GLY A 147 -3.18 6.30 -12.12
C GLY A 147 -2.23 7.38 -12.62
N GLU A 148 -2.54 8.00 -13.75
CA GLU A 148 -1.81 9.16 -14.26
C GLU A 148 -2.46 10.45 -13.77
N LEU A 149 -1.63 11.44 -13.41
CA LEU A 149 -2.10 12.73 -12.91
C LEU A 149 -1.28 13.86 -13.54
N VAL A 150 -1.97 14.89 -14.03
CA VAL A 150 -1.33 16.17 -14.39
C VAL A 150 -1.29 17.04 -13.13
N TYR A 151 -0.11 17.55 -12.75
CA TYR A 151 0.03 18.36 -11.54
C TYR A 151 -0.54 19.78 -11.75
N THR A 152 -1.85 19.92 -11.66
CA THR A 152 -2.60 21.17 -11.82
C THR A 152 -3.71 21.24 -10.76
N ALA A 153 -3.91 22.41 -10.15
CA ALA A 153 -4.92 22.61 -9.12
C ALA A 153 -6.31 22.13 -9.56
N GLY A 154 -6.97 21.35 -8.72
CA GLY A 154 -8.28 20.74 -8.99
C GLY A 154 -8.23 19.42 -9.76
N GLU A 155 -7.07 18.99 -10.25
CA GLU A 155 -6.92 17.68 -10.88
C GLU A 155 -7.08 16.56 -9.84
N GLN A 156 -7.76 15.48 -10.25
CA GLN A 156 -7.98 14.30 -9.44
C GLN A 156 -7.83 13.03 -10.27
N VAL A 157 -7.27 11.98 -9.68
CA VAL A 157 -7.21 10.63 -10.25
C VAL A 157 -7.78 9.60 -9.27
N VAL A 158 -8.50 8.61 -9.81
CA VAL A 158 -8.86 7.37 -9.08
C VAL A 158 -7.90 6.29 -9.55
N LEU A 159 -7.18 5.65 -8.63
CA LEU A 159 -6.22 4.62 -8.97
C LEU A 159 -6.94 3.28 -9.21
N VAL A 160 -6.46 2.53 -10.20
CA VAL A 160 -7.00 1.20 -10.56
C VAL A 160 -5.98 0.11 -10.25
N PRO A 161 -6.40 -1.10 -9.85
CA PRO A 161 -5.47 -2.19 -9.59
C PRO A 161 -4.78 -2.62 -10.89
N VAL A 162 -3.45 -2.73 -10.85
CA VAL A 162 -2.62 -3.08 -12.02
C VAL A 162 -1.76 -4.31 -11.81
N GLY A 163 -1.66 -4.80 -10.58
CA GLY A 163 -0.90 -6.01 -10.29
C GLY A 163 -0.72 -6.27 -8.80
N GLN A 164 0.19 -7.19 -8.51
CA GLN A 164 0.51 -7.63 -7.16
C GLN A 164 2.00 -7.54 -6.86
N GLY A 165 2.34 -7.28 -5.60
CA GLY A 165 3.71 -7.32 -5.08
C GLY A 165 4.17 -8.74 -4.74
N SER A 166 5.43 -8.87 -4.33
CA SER A 166 5.97 -10.17 -3.90
C SER A 166 5.33 -10.60 -2.58
N VAL A 167 4.71 -11.79 -2.56
CA VAL A 167 4.03 -12.35 -1.38
C VAL A 167 4.92 -12.39 -0.14
N ASP A 168 6.20 -12.72 -0.34
CA ASP A 168 7.23 -12.87 0.70
C ASP A 168 8.12 -11.63 0.87
N GLY A 169 7.89 -10.59 0.07
CA GLY A 169 8.70 -9.38 0.04
C GLY A 169 10.13 -9.54 -0.53
N SER A 170 10.43 -10.63 -1.22
CA SER A 170 11.76 -10.90 -1.78
C SER A 170 12.23 -9.88 -2.83
N ASN A 171 11.30 -9.15 -3.47
CA ASN A 171 11.61 -8.15 -4.48
C ASN A 171 10.49 -7.11 -4.62
N GLY A 172 10.79 -6.00 -5.31
CA GLY A 172 9.85 -4.90 -5.58
C GLY A 172 9.13 -4.94 -6.92
N THR A 173 9.15 -6.07 -7.63
CA THR A 173 8.56 -6.16 -8.97
C THR A 173 7.03 -6.22 -8.88
N ILE A 174 6.36 -5.44 -9.72
CA ILE A 174 4.92 -5.53 -9.90
C ILE A 174 4.63 -6.67 -10.88
N THR A 175 3.97 -7.72 -10.41
CA THR A 175 3.48 -8.78 -11.28
C THR A 175 2.15 -8.33 -11.87
N GLY A 176 2.08 -8.10 -13.18
CA GLY A 176 0.91 -7.57 -13.90
C GLY A 176 -0.26 -8.55 -14.05
N THR A 177 -0.71 -9.14 -12.95
CA THR A 177 -1.91 -9.98 -12.87
C THR A 177 -2.62 -9.74 -11.54
N LEU A 178 -3.93 -10.00 -11.54
CA LEU A 178 -4.76 -10.03 -10.33
C LEU A 178 -5.23 -11.46 -10.00
N ASP A 179 -4.69 -12.46 -10.71
CA ASP A 179 -5.07 -13.86 -10.54
C ASP A 179 -4.78 -14.36 -9.11
N GLY A 180 -5.74 -15.10 -8.56
CA GLY A 180 -5.65 -15.62 -7.20
C GLY A 180 -5.95 -14.59 -6.11
N LEU A 181 -6.21 -13.32 -6.45
CA LEU A 181 -6.71 -12.31 -5.52
C LEU A 181 -8.23 -12.38 -5.42
N THR A 182 -8.73 -12.13 -4.21
CA THR A 182 -10.12 -12.19 -3.82
C THR A 182 -10.41 -11.01 -2.90
N THR A 183 -10.46 -11.23 -1.59
CA THR A 183 -10.68 -10.22 -0.54
C THR A 183 -9.64 -9.10 -0.58
N ALA A 184 -8.41 -9.37 -1.05
CA ALA A 184 -7.37 -8.37 -1.23
C ALA A 184 -7.79 -7.21 -2.16
N LEU A 185 -8.60 -7.48 -3.20
CA LEU A 185 -9.14 -6.48 -4.12
C LEU A 185 -10.29 -5.66 -3.51
N SER A 186 -10.77 -6.04 -2.33
CA SER A 186 -11.91 -5.43 -1.63
C SER A 186 -11.53 -4.95 -0.23
N ILE A 187 -10.22 -4.83 0.05
CA ILE A 187 -9.70 -4.13 1.24
C ILE A 187 -10.04 -2.65 1.17
N VAL A 188 -9.90 -2.06 -0.02
CA VAL A 188 -10.22 -0.65 -0.31
C VAL A 188 -11.30 -0.60 -1.38
N ASP A 189 -12.24 0.33 -1.25
CA ASP A 189 -13.24 0.61 -2.29
C ASP A 189 -12.64 1.53 -3.36
N ALA A 190 -11.87 2.54 -2.92
CA ALA A 190 -11.18 3.45 -3.82
C ALA A 190 -9.96 4.09 -3.18
N VAL A 191 -8.95 4.37 -4.02
CA VAL A 191 -7.84 5.27 -3.71
C VAL A 191 -7.94 6.46 -4.65
N ARG A 192 -8.07 7.67 -4.10
CA ARG A 192 -8.17 8.93 -4.84
C ARG A 192 -7.02 9.84 -4.47
N VAL A 193 -6.43 10.47 -5.46
CA VAL A 193 -5.37 11.47 -5.26
C VAL A 193 -5.75 12.76 -5.96
N SER A 194 -5.66 13.87 -5.24
CA SER A 194 -6.06 15.19 -5.71
C SER A 194 -4.94 16.21 -5.56
N VAL A 195 -4.88 17.16 -6.49
CA VAL A 195 -4.08 18.36 -6.36
C VAL A 195 -4.98 19.45 -5.77
N GLU A 196 -4.78 19.77 -4.50
CA GLU A 196 -5.54 20.81 -3.80
C GLU A 196 -5.58 22.11 -4.60
N ALA A 197 -6.75 22.74 -4.66
CA ALA A 197 -6.88 24.11 -5.13
C ALA A 197 -6.38 25.06 -4.04
N GLU A 198 -5.71 26.14 -4.44
CA GLU A 198 -5.38 27.26 -3.53
C GLU A 198 -6.65 27.95 -2.99
#